data_AF-A0A7U2N1S6-F1
#
_entry.id   AF-A0A7U2N1S6-F1
#
_cell.length_a   1.000
_cell.length_b   1.000
_cell.length_c   1.000
_cell.angle_alpha   90.00
_cell.angle_beta   90.00
_cell.angle_gamma   90.00
#
_symmetry.space_group_name_H-M   'P 1'
#
loop_
_entity.id
_entity.type
_entity.pdbx_description
1 polymer ?
#
loop_
_entity_poly.entity_id
_entity_poly.type
_entity_poly.pdbx_seq_one_letter_code
_entity_poly.pdbx_strand_id
1 'polypeptide(L)'
;MSWTSSLLFALQYGLYRHSMDRGEPQLEEISLFIIDTRGFPEGTFVQDLEIMRVFETYHNGLKNFGKLRGGEYYFGEYLTQGELDIEGRCVKVSLQRMIDLGLFELHSGLGNRDGWNRWARRVTELRLDFQTGSPNPTTRSVVRKAITLAQSCFGDRWAAPLAAMLLALQPREQNDAIIIAGFSAMFSPVEIAGLSLKDIEIGDLRLPEGEQFGRLINSIHRAFTDPDIDLVLNSFTRLESAPPHSFIFDIP
;
A
#
# COMPACT_ATOMS: atom_id res chain seq x y z
N MET A 1 -0.40 -8.48 -16.85
CA MET A 1 -0.38 -7.12 -16.25
C MET A 1 0.54 -7.14 -15.04
N SER A 2 1.14 -6.00 -14.68
CA SER A 2 1.96 -5.88 -13.46
C SER A 2 1.12 -5.22 -12.37
N TRP A 3 1.30 -5.64 -11.14
CA TRP A 3 0.64 -5.10 -9.96
C TRP A 3 1.68 -4.85 -8.88
N THR A 4 1.42 -3.97 -7.92
CA THR A 4 2.34 -3.69 -6.80
C THR A 4 1.60 -3.73 -5.48
N SER A 5 2.20 -4.25 -4.41
CA SER A 5 1.66 -4.08 -3.05
C SER A 5 2.07 -2.74 -2.40
N SER A 6 2.89 -1.92 -3.07
CA SER A 6 3.35 -0.63 -2.58
C SER A 6 2.49 0.51 -3.13
N LEU A 7 1.63 1.07 -2.27
CA LEU A 7 0.85 2.27 -2.62
C LEU A 7 1.78 3.45 -2.94
N LEU A 8 2.90 3.60 -2.22
CA LEU A 8 3.87 4.66 -2.48
C LEU A 8 4.44 4.56 -3.90
N PHE A 9 4.82 3.34 -4.32
CA PHE A 9 5.34 3.10 -5.66
C PHE A 9 4.28 3.35 -6.73
N ALA A 10 3.04 2.87 -6.52
CA ALA A 10 1.94 3.12 -7.45
C ALA A 10 1.70 4.63 -7.63
N LEU A 11 1.54 5.37 -6.53
CA LEU A 11 1.31 6.82 -6.59
C LEU A 11 2.43 7.56 -7.33
N GLN A 12 3.69 7.24 -7.02
CA GLN A 12 4.83 7.86 -7.69
C GLN A 12 4.92 7.46 -9.17
N TYR A 13 4.59 6.21 -9.52
CA TYR A 13 4.51 5.77 -10.92
C TYR A 13 3.46 6.57 -11.69
N GLY A 14 2.30 6.79 -11.10
CA GLY A 14 1.25 7.63 -11.67
C GLY A 14 1.70 9.06 -11.96
N LEU A 15 2.38 9.71 -11.01
CA LEU A 15 2.96 11.05 -11.21
C LEU A 15 4.06 11.07 -12.27
N TYR A 16 4.82 9.98 -12.37
CA TYR A 16 5.83 9.80 -13.42
C TYR A 16 5.20 9.66 -14.81
N ARG A 17 4.15 8.86 -14.96
CA ARG A 17 3.41 8.71 -16.23
C ARG A 17 2.89 10.07 -16.70
N HIS A 18 2.27 10.85 -15.81
CA HIS A 18 1.85 12.23 -16.13
C HIS A 18 2.99 13.10 -16.69
N SER A 19 4.19 12.97 -16.11
CA SER A 19 5.32 13.85 -16.44
C SER A 19 6.14 13.39 -17.65
N MET A 20 6.15 12.08 -17.94
CA MET A 20 7.14 11.47 -18.83
C MET A 20 6.52 10.68 -20.00
N ASP A 21 5.23 10.35 -19.93
CA ASP A 21 4.58 9.67 -21.05
C ASP A 21 4.43 10.58 -22.26
N ARG A 22 4.54 9.96 -23.43
CA ARG A 22 4.17 10.61 -24.68
C ARG A 22 2.66 10.83 -24.68
N GLY A 23 2.24 12.06 -24.93
CA GLY A 23 0.84 12.46 -24.90
C GLY A 23 0.43 13.21 -23.64
N GLU A 24 1.33 13.32 -22.65
CA GLU A 24 1.14 14.15 -21.44
C GLU A 24 -0.23 13.92 -20.79
N PRO A 25 -0.54 12.65 -20.43
CA PRO A 25 -1.85 12.30 -19.90
C PRO A 25 -2.14 13.14 -18.66
N GLN A 26 -3.36 13.67 -18.57
CA GLN A 26 -3.74 14.48 -17.42
C GLN A 26 -3.94 13.58 -16.19
N LEU A 27 -3.80 14.14 -14.99
CA LEU A 27 -3.91 13.37 -13.74
C LEU A 27 -5.31 12.75 -13.54
N GLU A 28 -6.33 13.29 -14.20
CA GLU A 28 -7.70 12.76 -14.24
C GLU A 28 -7.79 11.48 -15.09
N GLU A 29 -6.90 11.32 -16.07
CA GLU A 29 -6.86 10.18 -17.00
C GLU A 29 -6.07 9.01 -16.41
N ILE A 30 -5.15 9.29 -15.48
CA ILE A 30 -4.36 8.27 -14.79
C ILE A 30 -5.13 7.76 -13.57
N SER A 31 -5.43 6.47 -13.58
CA SER A 31 -6.25 5.84 -12.54
C SER A 31 -5.49 4.78 -11.76
N LEU A 32 -5.69 4.76 -10.45
CA LEU A 32 -5.27 3.69 -9.56
C LEU A 32 -6.38 2.64 -9.47
N PHE A 33 -6.02 1.40 -9.78
CA PHE A 33 -6.86 0.23 -9.61
C PHE A 33 -6.43 -0.51 -8.35
N ILE A 34 -7.40 -0.94 -7.55
CA ILE A 34 -7.19 -1.73 -6.34
C ILE A 34 -8.04 -2.97 -6.42
N ILE A 35 -7.45 -4.11 -6.11
CA ILE A 35 -8.13 -5.40 -6.05
C ILE A 35 -7.90 -6.10 -4.71
N ASP A 36 -8.86 -6.93 -4.33
CA ASP A 36 -8.77 -7.87 -3.22
C ASP A 36 -8.40 -9.24 -3.80
N THR A 37 -7.18 -9.72 -3.56
CA THR A 37 -6.69 -10.96 -4.19
C THR A 37 -7.50 -12.19 -3.82
N ARG A 38 -8.25 -12.16 -2.70
CA ARG A 38 -9.18 -13.24 -2.31
C ARG A 38 -10.32 -13.45 -3.32
N GLY A 39 -10.59 -12.44 -4.15
CA GLY A 39 -11.58 -12.52 -5.23
C GLY A 39 -11.09 -13.29 -6.47
N PHE A 40 -9.90 -13.88 -6.42
CA PHE A 40 -9.24 -14.53 -7.55
C PHE A 40 -8.75 -15.94 -7.17
N PRO A 41 -8.70 -16.88 -8.14
CA PRO A 41 -8.12 -18.19 -7.92
C PRO A 41 -6.68 -18.13 -7.42
N GLU A 42 -6.28 -19.11 -6.62
CA GLU A 42 -4.88 -19.26 -6.19
C GLU A 42 -3.94 -19.38 -7.40
N GLY A 43 -2.76 -18.76 -7.29
CA GLY A 43 -1.77 -18.73 -8.39
C GLY A 43 -2.03 -17.67 -9.47
N THR A 44 -3.13 -16.89 -9.37
CA THR A 44 -3.41 -15.79 -10.32
C THR A 44 -2.31 -14.73 -10.32
N PHE A 45 -1.79 -14.40 -9.14
CA PHE A 45 -0.74 -13.40 -8.94
C PHE A 45 0.54 -14.10 -8.46
N VAL A 46 1.65 -13.85 -9.15
CA VAL A 46 2.96 -14.40 -8.80
C VAL A 46 3.95 -13.27 -8.60
N GLN A 47 4.73 -13.31 -7.52
CA GLN A 47 5.73 -12.29 -7.25
C GLN A 47 6.82 -12.28 -8.34
N ASP A 48 7.19 -11.09 -8.80
CA ASP A 48 8.19 -10.91 -9.86
C ASP A 48 9.53 -11.57 -9.48
N LEU A 49 9.94 -11.42 -8.22
CA LEU A 49 11.18 -11.98 -7.70
C LEU A 49 11.19 -13.51 -7.63
N GLU A 50 10.05 -14.15 -7.40
CA GLU A 50 9.96 -15.62 -7.43
C GLU A 50 10.20 -16.13 -8.85
N ILE A 51 9.57 -15.48 -9.84
CA ILE A 51 9.79 -15.76 -11.26
C ILE A 51 11.27 -15.54 -11.62
N MET A 52 11.85 -14.40 -11.24
CA MET A 52 13.26 -14.11 -11.50
C MET A 52 14.19 -15.17 -10.90
N ARG A 53 13.92 -15.61 -9.67
CA ARG A 53 14.73 -16.63 -8.99
C ARG A 53 14.68 -17.98 -9.70
N VAL A 54 13.53 -18.37 -10.27
CA VAL A 54 13.40 -19.61 -11.04
C VAL A 54 14.19 -19.54 -12.35
N PHE A 55 14.21 -18.37 -12.99
CA PHE A 55 14.78 -18.22 -14.34
C PHE A 55 16.19 -17.59 -14.38
N GLU A 56 16.77 -17.17 -13.25
CA GLU A 56 18.05 -16.43 -13.21
C GLU A 56 19.23 -17.20 -13.81
N THR A 57 19.17 -18.54 -13.83
CA THR A 57 20.21 -19.41 -14.38
C THR A 57 20.22 -19.45 -15.91
N TYR A 58 19.12 -19.05 -16.56
CA TYR A 58 18.98 -19.09 -18.01
C TYR A 58 19.48 -17.81 -18.70
N HIS A 59 19.62 -16.70 -17.97
CA HIS A 59 20.05 -15.43 -18.56
C HIS A 59 20.74 -14.50 -17.55
N ASN A 60 22.01 -14.15 -17.80
CA ASN A 60 22.80 -13.27 -16.92
C ASN A 60 22.15 -11.89 -16.70
N GLY A 61 21.45 -11.35 -17.70
CA GLY A 61 20.71 -10.09 -17.55
C GLY A 61 19.57 -10.22 -16.53
N LEU A 62 18.90 -11.38 -16.47
CA LEU A 62 17.83 -11.63 -15.50
C LEU A 62 18.38 -11.78 -14.09
N LYS A 63 19.54 -12.44 -13.93
CA LYS A 63 20.26 -12.51 -12.66
C LYS A 63 20.63 -11.13 -12.13
N ASN A 64 21.17 -10.26 -12.98
CA ASN A 64 21.52 -8.89 -12.58
C ASN A 64 20.28 -8.06 -12.24
N PHE A 65 19.21 -8.22 -13.02
CA PHE A 65 17.93 -7.57 -12.75
C PHE A 65 17.32 -8.05 -11.43
N GLY A 66 17.33 -9.35 -11.17
CA GLY A 66 16.89 -9.94 -9.90
C GLY A 66 17.68 -9.42 -8.70
N LYS A 67 18.99 -9.21 -8.82
CA LYS A 67 19.80 -8.56 -7.77
C LYS A 67 19.39 -7.11 -7.52
N LEU A 68 19.17 -6.33 -8.59
CA LEU A 68 18.73 -4.94 -8.49
C LEU A 68 17.38 -4.85 -7.77
N ARG A 69 16.43 -5.69 -8.20
CA ARG A 69 15.06 -5.81 -7.68
C ARG A 69 14.99 -6.45 -6.30
N GLY A 70 16.00 -7.24 -5.94
CA GLY A 70 16.14 -7.84 -4.61
C GLY A 70 16.66 -6.86 -3.56
N GLY A 71 17.24 -5.72 -3.98
CA GLY A 71 17.82 -4.69 -3.12
C GLY A 71 16.91 -3.46 -2.98
N GLU A 72 17.49 -2.26 -3.11
CA GLU A 72 16.82 -0.98 -2.88
C GLU A 72 15.65 -0.69 -3.84
N TYR A 73 15.61 -1.36 -4.99
CA TYR A 73 14.56 -1.24 -6.01
C TYR A 73 13.47 -2.31 -5.90
N TYR A 74 13.25 -2.82 -4.69
CA TYR A 74 12.11 -3.70 -4.43
C TYR A 74 10.83 -2.88 -4.27
N PHE A 75 9.83 -3.20 -5.09
CA PHE A 75 8.55 -2.48 -5.14
C PHE A 75 7.33 -3.39 -4.97
N GLY A 76 7.53 -4.63 -4.51
CA GLY A 76 6.42 -5.55 -4.25
C GLY A 76 5.62 -5.90 -5.49
N GLU A 77 6.27 -6.12 -6.63
CA GLU A 77 5.57 -6.38 -7.88
C GLU A 77 5.08 -7.82 -8.00
N TYR A 78 3.90 -7.97 -8.59
CA TYR A 78 3.24 -9.23 -8.90
C TYR A 78 2.84 -9.23 -10.37
N LEU A 79 2.99 -10.36 -11.03
CA LEU A 79 2.53 -10.57 -12.40
C LEU A 79 1.27 -11.42 -12.40
N THR A 80 0.29 -11.04 -13.23
CA THR A 80 -0.87 -11.90 -13.49
C THR A 80 -0.54 -12.98 -14.49
N GLN A 81 -1.00 -14.20 -14.23
CA GLN A 81 -0.98 -15.28 -15.20
C GLN A 81 -2.21 -15.20 -16.11
N GLY A 82 -1.99 -14.88 -17.39
CA GLY A 82 -3.07 -14.82 -18.39
C GLY A 82 -3.94 -13.56 -18.29
N GLU A 83 -5.16 -13.67 -18.83
CA GLU A 83 -6.16 -12.62 -18.83
C GLU A 83 -6.78 -12.48 -17.43
N LEU A 84 -6.87 -11.25 -16.93
CA LEU A 84 -7.46 -10.95 -15.63
C LEU A 84 -8.73 -10.13 -15.83
N ASP A 85 -9.87 -10.78 -15.63
CA ASP A 85 -11.14 -10.06 -15.53
C ASP A 85 -11.24 -9.40 -14.15
N ILE A 86 -11.30 -8.07 -14.14
CA ILE A 86 -11.40 -7.25 -12.92
C ILE A 86 -12.76 -6.55 -12.79
N GLU A 87 -13.69 -6.82 -13.71
CA GLU A 87 -15.02 -6.21 -13.67
C GLU A 87 -15.75 -6.60 -12.38
N GLY A 88 -16.30 -5.61 -11.68
CA GLY A 88 -16.94 -5.79 -10.37
C GLY A 88 -16.02 -6.26 -9.23
N ARG A 89 -14.72 -6.46 -9.50
CA ARG A 89 -13.72 -6.98 -8.55
C ARG A 89 -12.60 -5.99 -8.23
N CYS A 90 -12.62 -4.82 -8.85
CA CYS A 90 -11.71 -3.72 -8.58
C CYS A 90 -12.45 -2.45 -8.15
N VAL A 91 -11.72 -1.56 -7.49
CA VAL A 91 -12.09 -0.16 -7.35
C VAL A 91 -11.09 0.68 -8.14
N LYS A 92 -11.62 1.70 -8.83
CA LYS A 92 -10.87 2.62 -9.67
C LYS A 92 -11.04 4.05 -9.18
N VAL A 93 -9.94 4.78 -9.05
CA VAL A 93 -9.96 6.23 -8.77
C VAL A 93 -8.91 6.96 -9.60
N SER A 94 -9.19 8.19 -10.04
CA SER A 94 -8.16 9.02 -10.70
C SER A 94 -7.17 9.61 -9.69
N LEU A 95 -5.93 9.84 -10.11
CA LEU A 95 -4.94 10.52 -9.27
C LEU A 95 -5.37 11.93 -8.92
N GLN A 96 -5.98 12.66 -9.87
CA GLN A 96 -6.51 14.00 -9.59
C GLN A 96 -7.49 13.97 -8.41
N ARG A 97 -8.40 12.98 -8.37
CA ARG A 97 -9.38 12.87 -7.29
C ARG A 97 -8.71 12.65 -5.93
N MET A 98 -7.66 11.84 -5.87
CA MET A 98 -6.88 11.65 -4.64
C MET A 98 -6.18 12.95 -4.22
N ILE A 99 -5.64 13.71 -5.17
CA ILE A 99 -4.98 15.01 -4.94
C ILE A 99 -5.98 16.03 -4.40
N ASP A 100 -7.14 16.16 -5.02
CA ASP A 100 -8.21 17.08 -4.60
C ASP A 100 -8.71 16.79 -3.18
N LEU A 101 -8.66 15.52 -2.76
CA LEU A 101 -9.01 15.07 -1.41
C LEU A 101 -7.85 15.14 -0.42
N GLY A 102 -6.69 15.65 -0.84
CA GLY A 102 -5.58 16.00 0.04
C GLY A 102 -4.46 14.98 0.10
N LEU A 103 -4.22 14.19 -0.96
CA LEU A 103 -3.08 13.27 -1.03
C LEU A 103 -1.74 13.97 -0.71
N PHE A 104 -1.51 15.15 -1.29
CA PHE A 104 -0.26 15.90 -1.06
C PHE A 104 -0.19 16.55 0.32
N GLU A 105 -1.33 16.74 0.99
CA GLU A 105 -1.33 17.17 2.39
C GLU A 105 -0.99 16.00 3.34
N LEU A 106 -1.37 14.77 2.97
CA LEU A 106 -0.99 13.57 3.71
C LEU A 106 0.48 13.20 3.49
N HIS A 107 1.01 13.46 2.30
CA HIS A 107 2.40 13.16 1.96
C HIS A 107 2.98 14.23 1.02
N SER A 108 3.53 15.29 1.59
CA SER A 108 4.07 16.44 0.84
C SER A 108 5.19 16.06 -0.13
N GLY A 109 5.95 15.00 0.15
CA GLY A 109 6.98 14.47 -0.75
C GLY A 109 6.45 14.04 -2.12
N LEU A 110 5.18 13.62 -2.21
CA LEU A 110 4.52 13.28 -3.48
C LEU A 110 4.08 14.54 -4.23
N GLY A 111 3.81 15.64 -3.51
CA GLY A 111 3.47 16.94 -4.12
C GLY A 111 4.65 17.70 -4.71
N ASN A 112 5.88 17.23 -4.47
CA ASN A 112 7.09 17.85 -5.03
C ASN A 112 7.28 17.44 -6.50
N ARG A 113 6.92 18.36 -7.41
CA ARG A 113 6.98 18.18 -8.87
C ARG A 113 8.38 17.89 -9.41
N ASP A 114 9.44 18.36 -8.73
CA ASP A 114 10.83 18.08 -9.12
C ASP A 114 11.18 16.58 -8.99
N GLY A 115 10.34 15.82 -8.29
CA GLY A 115 10.46 14.37 -8.16
C GLY A 115 9.68 13.58 -9.20
N TRP A 116 8.74 14.19 -9.93
CA TRP A 116 7.79 13.42 -10.73
C TRP A 116 8.45 12.73 -11.93
N ASN A 117 9.45 13.34 -12.55
CA ASN A 117 10.22 12.72 -13.63
C ASN A 117 11.17 11.58 -13.19
N ARG A 118 11.26 11.30 -11.90
CA ARG A 118 12.08 10.22 -11.33
C ARG A 118 11.14 9.15 -10.80
N TRP A 119 11.04 8.01 -11.47
CA TRP A 119 10.17 6.92 -11.02
C TRP A 119 10.76 6.20 -9.79
N ALA A 120 11.51 5.13 -10.03
CA ALA A 120 12.03 4.24 -9.00
C ALA A 120 12.94 4.96 -7.99
N ARG A 121 13.77 5.89 -8.48
CA ARG A 121 14.66 6.70 -7.64
C ARG A 121 13.91 7.63 -6.69
N ARG A 122 12.76 8.17 -7.09
CA ARG A 122 11.99 9.03 -6.17
C ARG A 122 11.38 8.21 -5.05
N VAL A 123 10.94 6.98 -5.34
CA VAL A 123 10.42 6.08 -4.30
C VAL A 123 11.48 5.76 -3.26
N THR A 124 12.74 5.49 -3.68
CA THR A 124 13.83 5.26 -2.72
C THR A 124 14.14 6.51 -1.89
N GLU A 125 14.12 7.70 -2.50
CA GLU A 125 14.27 8.97 -1.77
C GLU A 125 13.17 9.19 -0.72
N LEU A 126 11.90 8.94 -1.07
CA LEU A 126 10.78 9.07 -0.13
C LEU A 126 10.86 8.06 1.02
N ARG A 127 11.43 6.88 0.78
CA ARG A 127 11.64 5.86 1.80
C ARG A 127 12.75 6.18 2.80
N LEU A 128 13.62 7.15 2.52
CA LEU A 128 14.68 7.55 3.46
C LEU A 128 14.13 8.06 4.79
N ASP A 129 12.91 8.62 4.78
CA ASP A 129 12.23 9.08 5.99
C ASP A 129 12.02 7.93 7.00
N PHE A 130 11.81 6.70 6.53
CA PHE A 130 11.65 5.53 7.40
C PHE A 130 12.95 5.05 8.03
N GLN A 131 14.09 5.34 7.40
CA GLN A 131 15.42 4.91 7.87
C GLN A 131 16.08 5.94 8.78
N THR A 132 15.83 7.22 8.50
CA THR A 132 16.57 8.35 9.10
C THR A 132 15.69 9.28 9.92
N GLY A 133 14.36 9.20 9.75
CA GLY A 133 13.41 10.07 10.41
C GLY A 133 12.98 9.57 11.78
N SER A 134 12.69 10.51 12.69
CA SER A 134 11.78 10.24 13.81
C SER A 134 10.35 10.10 13.27
N PRO A 135 9.48 9.32 13.94
CA PRO A 135 8.09 9.20 13.52
C PRO A 135 7.41 10.56 13.31
N ASN A 136 6.68 10.72 12.21
CA ASN A 136 5.98 11.96 11.91
C ASN A 136 4.85 12.16 12.92
N PRO A 137 4.77 13.33 13.59
CA PRO A 137 3.67 13.62 14.50
C PRO A 137 2.32 13.46 13.82
N THR A 138 1.48 12.59 14.34
CA THR A 138 0.11 12.42 13.84
C THR A 138 -0.81 13.43 14.49
N THR A 139 -1.70 14.03 13.69
CA THR A 139 -2.76 14.90 14.20
C THR A 139 -4.12 14.31 13.85
N ARG A 140 -5.16 14.68 14.61
CA ARG A 140 -6.55 14.30 14.29
C ARG A 140 -6.96 14.71 12.88
N SER A 141 -6.42 15.83 12.39
CA SER A 141 -6.69 16.30 11.03
C SER A 141 -6.12 15.36 9.97
N VAL A 142 -4.89 14.87 10.18
CA VAL A 142 -4.24 13.89 9.29
C VAL A 142 -5.04 12.59 9.24
N VAL A 143 -5.43 12.05 10.41
CA VAL A 143 -6.22 10.80 10.47
C VAL A 143 -7.57 10.95 9.78
N ARG A 144 -8.31 12.02 10.09
CA ARG A 144 -9.59 12.31 9.45
C ARG A 144 -9.44 12.45 7.94
N LYS A 145 -8.40 13.13 7.46
CA LYS A 145 -8.15 13.30 6.02
C LYS A 145 -7.85 11.97 5.35
N ALA A 146 -7.03 11.10 5.95
CA ALA A 146 -6.76 9.77 5.42
C ALA A 146 -8.04 8.92 5.31
N ILE A 147 -8.89 8.93 6.35
CA ILE A 147 -10.18 8.24 6.35
C ILE A 147 -11.13 8.82 5.28
N THR A 148 -11.28 10.15 5.23
CA THR A 148 -12.14 10.81 4.24
C THR A 148 -11.67 10.54 2.81
N LEU A 149 -10.36 10.61 2.54
CA LEU A 149 -9.79 10.28 1.24
C LEU A 149 -10.11 8.83 0.89
N ALA A 150 -9.80 7.89 1.79
CA ALA A 150 -10.03 6.47 1.55
C ALA A 150 -11.51 6.15 1.27
N GLN A 151 -12.41 6.67 2.10
CA GLN A 151 -13.85 6.44 1.95
C GLN A 151 -14.41 7.11 0.68
N SER A 152 -14.01 8.35 0.38
CA SER A 152 -14.53 9.10 -0.77
C SER A 152 -13.97 8.63 -2.11
N CYS A 153 -12.77 8.06 -2.11
CA CYS A 153 -12.12 7.53 -3.32
C CYS A 153 -12.52 6.07 -3.58
N PHE A 154 -12.68 5.27 -2.52
CA PHE A 154 -12.73 3.82 -2.67
C PHE A 154 -13.96 3.15 -2.05
N GLY A 155 -14.79 3.89 -1.31
CA GLY A 155 -15.99 3.38 -0.66
C GLY A 155 -15.73 2.71 0.70
N ASP A 156 -16.82 2.43 1.42
CA ASP A 156 -16.78 2.05 2.84
C ASP A 156 -15.98 0.76 3.11
N ARG A 157 -16.11 -0.24 2.25
CA ARG A 157 -15.34 -1.51 2.35
C ARG A 157 -13.83 -1.27 2.36
N TRP A 158 -13.36 -0.24 1.66
CA TRP A 158 -11.95 0.05 1.46
C TRP A 158 -11.43 1.15 2.40
N ALA A 159 -12.33 1.85 3.08
CA ALA A 159 -12.02 3.03 3.86
C ALA A 159 -10.97 2.75 4.95
N ALA A 160 -11.18 1.74 5.79
CA ALA A 160 -10.25 1.42 6.86
C ALA A 160 -8.86 0.93 6.37
N PRO A 161 -8.75 -0.11 5.51
CA PRO A 161 -7.44 -0.57 5.07
C PRO A 161 -6.68 0.50 4.27
N LEU A 162 -7.35 1.26 3.39
CA LEU A 162 -6.65 2.28 2.61
C LEU A 162 -6.32 3.53 3.44
N ALA A 163 -7.13 3.90 4.42
CA ALA A 163 -6.75 4.96 5.35
C ALA A 163 -5.48 4.57 6.12
N ALA A 164 -5.35 3.32 6.54
CA ALA A 164 -4.14 2.81 7.18
C ALA A 164 -2.95 2.81 6.20
N MET A 165 -3.13 2.43 4.94
CA MET A 165 -2.09 2.51 3.91
C MET A 165 -1.62 3.94 3.63
N LEU A 166 -2.56 4.89 3.54
CA LEU A 166 -2.27 6.31 3.34
C LEU A 166 -1.48 6.89 4.51
N LEU A 167 -1.85 6.54 5.75
CA LEU A 167 -1.10 6.92 6.95
C LEU A 167 0.28 6.28 6.98
N ALA A 168 0.40 5.05 6.48
CA ALA A 168 1.63 4.29 6.41
C ALA A 168 2.61 4.73 5.32
N LEU A 169 2.24 5.69 4.46
CA LEU A 169 3.17 6.31 3.52
C LEU A 169 4.30 7.09 4.22
N GLN A 170 4.18 7.33 5.53
CA GLN A 170 5.20 7.98 6.36
C GLN A 170 5.42 7.15 7.64
N PRO A 171 6.60 7.26 8.28
CA PRO A 171 6.82 6.61 9.57
C PRO A 171 5.86 7.17 10.62
N ARG A 172 5.19 6.29 11.37
CA ARG A 172 4.26 6.63 12.46
C ARG A 172 4.70 5.96 13.75
N GLU A 173 4.33 6.59 14.86
CA GLU A 173 4.53 6.01 16.18
C GLU A 173 3.86 4.65 16.30
N GLN A 174 4.51 3.74 17.02
CA GLN A 174 3.90 2.44 17.31
C GLN A 174 2.75 2.66 18.28
N ASN A 175 1.59 2.04 18.00
CA ASN A 175 0.36 2.22 18.80
C ASN A 175 -0.04 3.70 18.95
N ASP A 176 0.12 4.50 17.89
CA ASP A 176 -0.25 5.91 17.89
C ASP A 176 -1.72 6.10 18.34
N ALA A 177 -1.89 6.65 19.54
CA ALA A 177 -3.19 6.81 20.17
C ALA A 177 -4.13 7.71 19.38
N ILE A 178 -3.60 8.65 18.58
CA ILE A 178 -4.41 9.54 17.74
C ILE A 178 -4.96 8.78 16.54
N ILE A 179 -4.17 7.87 15.96
CA ILE A 179 -4.64 6.97 14.90
C ILE A 179 -5.73 6.05 15.46
N ILE A 180 -5.45 5.36 16.57
CA ILE A 180 -6.41 4.43 17.18
C ILE A 180 -7.72 5.15 17.51
N ALA A 181 -7.66 6.27 18.23
CA ALA A 181 -8.86 7.03 18.58
C ALA A 181 -9.62 7.54 17.35
N GLY A 182 -8.92 7.93 16.28
CA GLY A 182 -9.56 8.36 15.04
C GLY A 182 -10.29 7.23 14.31
N PHE A 183 -9.71 6.02 14.28
CA PHE A 183 -10.38 4.84 13.72
C PHE A 183 -11.56 4.41 14.59
N SER A 184 -11.38 4.32 15.92
CA SER A 184 -12.45 3.97 16.87
C SER A 184 -13.63 4.95 16.87
N ALA A 185 -13.40 6.22 16.50
CA ALA A 185 -14.47 7.20 16.34
C ALA A 185 -15.25 7.06 15.03
N MET A 186 -14.67 6.44 14.00
CA MET A 186 -15.24 6.39 12.65
C MET A 186 -15.80 5.02 12.26
N PHE A 187 -15.25 3.95 12.82
CA PHE A 187 -15.64 2.58 12.51
C PHE A 187 -16.15 1.86 13.75
N SER A 188 -17.06 0.92 13.56
CA SER A 188 -17.54 0.02 14.59
C SER A 188 -16.69 -1.26 14.68
N PRO A 189 -16.69 -1.96 15.82
CA PRO A 189 -16.02 -3.26 15.95
C PRO A 189 -16.50 -4.30 14.93
N VAL A 190 -17.79 -4.29 14.59
CA VAL A 190 -18.38 -5.22 13.62
C VAL A 190 -17.84 -4.96 12.22
N GLU A 191 -17.73 -3.69 11.81
CA GLU A 191 -17.14 -3.32 10.52
C GLU A 191 -15.69 -3.76 10.44
N ILE A 192 -14.87 -3.44 11.45
CA ILE A 192 -13.45 -3.80 11.48
C ILE A 192 -13.25 -5.32 11.49
N ALA A 193 -14.07 -6.07 12.23
CA ALA A 193 -14.03 -7.53 12.24
C ALA A 193 -14.39 -8.12 10.87
N GLY A 194 -15.39 -7.56 10.18
CA GLY A 194 -15.83 -8.00 8.86
C GLY A 194 -14.82 -7.77 7.73
N LEU A 195 -13.87 -6.86 7.93
CA LEU A 195 -12.81 -6.59 6.93
C LEU A 195 -11.73 -7.66 6.89
N SER A 196 -11.66 -8.55 7.90
CA SER A 196 -10.62 -9.60 7.97
C SER A 196 -9.21 -9.00 7.87
N LEU A 197 -8.96 -7.89 8.57
CA LEU A 197 -7.71 -7.15 8.46
C LEU A 197 -6.48 -7.99 8.87
N LYS A 198 -6.67 -8.91 9.83
CA LYS A 198 -5.64 -9.87 10.28
C LYS A 198 -5.21 -10.85 9.17
N ASP A 199 -6.07 -11.05 8.17
CA ASP A 199 -5.82 -11.97 7.09
C ASP A 199 -5.05 -11.26 5.96
N ILE A 200 -4.87 -9.92 6.01
CA ILE A 200 -4.07 -9.20 5.02
C ILE A 200 -2.59 -9.59 5.18
N GLU A 201 -2.10 -10.39 4.24
CA GLU A 201 -0.69 -10.54 3.95
C GLU A 201 -0.12 -9.22 3.44
N ILE A 202 0.61 -8.59 4.33
CA ILE A 202 1.63 -7.62 3.94
C ILE A 202 2.65 -8.44 3.14
N GLY A 203 2.87 -8.07 1.89
CA GLY A 203 3.95 -8.65 1.09
C GLY A 203 5.31 -8.47 1.78
N ASP A 204 6.37 -8.84 1.09
CA ASP A 204 7.71 -8.89 1.67
C ASP A 204 8.08 -7.61 2.49
N LEU A 205 8.48 -7.84 3.75
CA LEU A 205 8.78 -6.83 4.78
C LEU A 205 9.90 -5.86 4.39
N ARG A 206 10.54 -6.04 3.23
CA ARG A 206 11.47 -5.08 2.63
C ARG A 206 10.83 -3.76 2.20
N LEU A 207 9.50 -3.67 2.12
CA LEU A 207 8.78 -2.41 1.87
C LEU A 207 8.53 -1.69 3.21
N PRO A 208 9.19 -0.56 3.51
CA PRO A 208 9.03 0.11 4.80
C PRO A 208 7.61 0.65 5.00
N GLU A 209 6.96 1.15 3.95
CA GLU A 209 5.55 1.55 4.01
C GLU A 209 4.60 0.35 4.20
N GLY A 210 4.99 -0.84 3.68
CA GLY A 210 4.27 -2.09 3.90
C GLY A 210 4.38 -2.57 5.34
N GLU A 211 5.60 -2.56 5.90
CA GLU A 211 5.84 -2.86 7.31
C GLU A 211 5.06 -1.90 8.22
N GLN A 212 5.12 -0.59 7.94
CA GLN A 212 4.36 0.42 8.68
C GLN A 212 2.86 0.15 8.61
N PHE A 213 2.33 -0.16 7.44
CA PHE A 213 0.92 -0.53 7.26
C PHE A 213 0.55 -1.74 8.10
N GLY A 214 1.39 -2.79 8.09
CA GLY A 214 1.21 -3.97 8.91
C GLY A 214 1.14 -3.68 10.40
N ARG A 215 2.02 -2.81 10.90
CA ARG A 215 1.99 -2.36 12.30
C ARG A 215 0.69 -1.61 12.61
N LEU A 216 0.29 -0.66 11.76
CA LEU A 216 -0.92 0.13 11.97
C LEU A 216 -2.18 -0.74 11.98
N ILE A 217 -2.33 -1.65 11.01
CA ILE A 217 -3.48 -2.54 10.95
C ILE A 217 -3.56 -3.45 12.17
N ASN A 218 -2.43 -3.97 12.64
CA ASN A 218 -2.40 -4.79 13.85
C ASN A 218 -2.80 -3.97 15.10
N SER A 219 -2.29 -2.74 15.25
CA SER A 219 -2.66 -1.85 16.36
C SER A 219 -4.14 -1.49 16.32
N ILE A 220 -4.66 -1.15 15.13
CA ILE A 220 -6.09 -0.86 14.92
C ILE A 220 -6.91 -2.10 15.28
N HIS A 221 -6.61 -3.26 14.70
CA HIS A 221 -7.35 -4.49 14.95
C HIS A 221 -7.41 -4.82 16.45
N ARG A 222 -6.26 -4.77 17.16
CA ARG A 222 -6.20 -5.00 18.61
C ARG A 222 -7.12 -4.07 19.39
N ALA A 223 -7.13 -2.77 19.07
CA ALA A 223 -7.99 -1.81 19.76
C ALA A 223 -9.49 -2.09 19.59
N PHE A 224 -9.90 -2.80 18.53
CA PHE A 224 -11.29 -3.18 18.28
C PHE A 224 -11.66 -4.58 18.82
N THR A 225 -10.68 -5.48 18.95
CA THR A 225 -10.91 -6.84 19.44
C THR A 225 -10.64 -7.02 20.92
N ASP A 226 -9.79 -6.17 21.49
CA ASP A 226 -9.34 -6.26 22.87
C ASP A 226 -9.46 -4.89 23.55
N PRO A 227 -10.62 -4.59 24.17
CA PRO A 227 -10.83 -3.31 24.85
C PRO A 227 -9.99 -3.16 26.14
N ASP A 228 -9.18 -4.16 26.52
CA ASP A 228 -8.57 -4.25 27.85
C ASP A 228 -7.09 -4.71 27.79
N ILE A 229 -6.25 -4.08 26.96
CA ILE A 229 -4.80 -4.34 26.94
C ILE A 229 -3.97 -3.04 26.95
N ASP A 230 -3.78 -2.50 28.15
CA ASP A 230 -2.52 -1.88 28.59
C ASP A 230 -1.47 -2.95 29.02
N LEU A 231 -1.78 -4.25 28.87
CA LEU A 231 -0.96 -5.36 29.32
C LEU A 231 -0.96 -6.50 28.28
N VAL A 232 0.22 -6.99 27.94
CA VAL A 232 0.53 -8.14 27.04
C VAL A 232 1.04 -7.74 25.66
N LEU A 233 2.26 -7.20 25.70
CA LEU A 233 3.31 -7.48 24.73
C LEU A 233 3.48 -8.99 24.49
N ASN A 234 3.80 -9.32 23.23
CA ASN A 234 4.31 -10.60 22.71
C ASN A 234 3.31 -11.73 22.45
N SER A 235 3.02 -11.97 21.17
CA SER A 235 3.39 -13.23 20.49
C SER A 235 2.97 -13.19 19.02
N PHE A 236 3.97 -13.05 18.14
CA PHE A 236 3.85 -13.45 16.74
C PHE A 236 4.20 -14.92 16.64
N THR A 237 3.25 -15.74 16.22
CA THR A 237 3.44 -16.84 15.26
C THR A 237 2.11 -17.55 15.09
N ARG A 238 1.57 -17.59 13.87
CA ARG A 238 0.82 -18.73 13.36
C ARG A 238 1.01 -18.81 11.86
N LEU A 239 1.83 -19.79 11.47
CA LEU A 239 1.89 -20.41 10.15
C LEU A 239 0.73 -21.41 10.10
N GLU A 240 -0.33 -21.10 9.37
CA GLU A 240 -1.21 -22.08 8.74
C GLU A 240 -1.51 -21.57 7.34
N SER A 241 -1.34 -22.45 6.36
CA SER A 241 -1.52 -22.19 4.93
C SER A 241 -2.97 -21.80 4.63
N ALA A 242 -3.20 -20.50 4.50
CA ALA A 242 -4.35 -19.88 3.86
C ALA A 242 -3.87 -19.17 2.58
N PRO A 243 -4.75 -18.97 1.58
CA PRO A 243 -4.34 -18.33 0.32
C PRO A 243 -3.87 -16.88 0.55
N PRO A 244 -2.92 -16.38 -0.26
CA PRO A 244 -2.33 -15.07 -0.04
C PRO A 244 -3.34 -13.95 -0.25
N HIS A 245 -3.51 -13.13 0.79
CA HIS A 245 -4.44 -12.00 0.84
C HIS A 245 -3.64 -10.71 0.83
N SER A 246 -3.50 -10.07 -0.33
CA SER A 246 -2.81 -8.79 -0.44
C SER A 246 -3.69 -7.82 -1.20
N PHE A 247 -3.59 -6.54 -0.86
CA PHE A 247 -4.06 -5.50 -1.77
C PHE A 247 -2.92 -5.14 -2.70
N ILE A 248 -3.20 -5.23 -3.99
CA ILE A 248 -2.26 -4.85 -5.02
C ILE A 248 -2.89 -3.78 -5.92
N PHE A 249 -2.03 -2.90 -6.41
CA PHE A 249 -2.32 -1.71 -7.16
C PHE A 249 -1.86 -1.88 -8.60
N ASP A 250 -2.62 -1.36 -9.56
CA ASP A 250 -2.17 -1.20 -10.93
C ASP A 250 -2.53 0.20 -11.45
N ILE A 251 -1.70 0.71 -12.36
CA ILE A 251 -1.94 1.94 -13.11
C ILE A 251 -1.76 1.59 -14.59
N PRO A 252 -2.86 1.41 -15.35
CA PRO A 252 -2.78 1.19 -16.79
C PRO A 252 -2.16 2.39 -17.52
#